data_AF-A0A7S4PET5-F1
#
_entry.id   AF-A0A7S4PET5-F1
#
_cell.length_a   1.000
_cell.length_b   1.000
_cell.length_c   1.000
_cell.angle_alpha   90.00
_cell.angle_beta   90.00
_cell.angle_gamma   90.00
#
_symmetry.space_group_name_H-M   'P 1'
#
loop_
_entity.id
_entity.type
_entity.pdbx_description
1 polymer ?
#
loop_
_entity_poly.entity_id
_entity_poly.type
_entity_poly.pdbx_seq_one_letter_code
_entity_poly.pdbx_strand_id
1 'polypeptide(L)'
;GEGFLLGGSSPTVADFAVYGQLRQCIIDPLPYDLMVKYPAAFAWVHRLDDLSGYEGDHNNNNELGMGAYELLKLVGDIYLPFLVANERAIQNGEKEVVCSISAGEVGEDGEVTKKGKRVQHRQPPFKYQKLCLEVLRNEFSLLEGKEREKAERVLGETGCLSAFKMTTKL
;
A
#
# COMPACT_ATOMS: atom_id res chain seq x y z
N GLY A 1 15.53 -14.05 -5.14
CA GLY A 1 14.11 -13.66 -5.01
C GLY A 1 13.88 -12.47 -5.91
N GLU A 2 12.72 -12.43 -6.54
CA GLU A 2 12.23 -11.40 -7.49
C GLU A 2 12.78 -10.00 -7.23
N GLY A 3 13.23 -9.32 -8.29
CA GLY A 3 13.98 -8.05 -8.15
C GLY A 3 13.11 -6.86 -7.74
N PHE A 4 11.80 -6.95 -7.98
CA PHE A 4 10.84 -5.85 -7.89
C PHE A 4 9.45 -6.35 -7.45
N LEU A 5 8.57 -5.44 -7.08
CA LEU A 5 7.29 -5.72 -6.41
C LEU A 5 6.33 -6.60 -7.22
N LEU A 6 6.31 -6.44 -8.55
CA LEU A 6 5.44 -7.21 -9.45
C LEU A 6 6.13 -8.42 -10.07
N GLY A 7 6.95 -9.13 -9.27
CA GLY A 7 7.48 -10.46 -9.61
C GLY A 7 8.45 -10.49 -10.79
N GLY A 8 8.81 -9.32 -11.29
CA GLY A 8 9.54 -9.10 -12.53
C GLY A 8 11.04 -8.94 -12.35
N SER A 9 11.71 -8.90 -13.50
CA SER A 9 13.12 -8.50 -13.59
C SER A 9 13.27 -7.06 -14.09
N SER A 10 12.20 -6.26 -14.12
CA SER A 10 12.20 -4.82 -14.41
C SER A 10 11.34 -4.07 -13.39
N PRO A 11 11.75 -2.86 -12.95
CA PRO A 11 10.94 -2.04 -12.05
C PRO A 11 9.68 -1.56 -12.77
N THR A 12 8.63 -1.37 -11.99
CA THR A 12 7.33 -0.88 -12.44
C THR A 12 6.98 0.41 -11.71
N VAL A 13 5.88 1.07 -12.13
CA VAL A 13 5.35 2.25 -11.41
C VAL A 13 5.06 1.95 -9.92
N ALA A 14 4.74 0.70 -9.58
CA ALA A 14 4.53 0.29 -8.19
C ALA A 14 5.82 0.38 -7.37
N ASP A 15 6.96 0.01 -7.96
CA ASP A 15 8.27 0.09 -7.30
C ASP A 15 8.62 1.54 -6.95
N PHE A 16 8.43 2.47 -7.89
CA PHE A 16 8.70 3.89 -7.66
C PHE A 16 7.76 4.50 -6.62
N ALA A 17 6.48 4.09 -6.60
CA ALA A 17 5.52 4.54 -5.61
C ALA A 17 5.92 4.15 -4.17
N VAL A 18 6.36 2.91 -3.97
CA VAL A 18 6.82 2.40 -2.66
C VAL A 18 8.21 2.94 -2.31
N TYR A 19 9.10 3.05 -3.29
CA TYR A 19 10.44 3.61 -3.12
C TYR A 19 10.40 5.02 -2.55
N GLY A 20 9.52 5.89 -3.06
CA GLY A 20 9.40 7.26 -2.55
C GLY A 20 9.14 7.33 -1.03
N GLN A 21 8.40 6.35 -0.50
CA GLN A 21 8.11 6.24 0.94
C GLN A 21 9.32 5.66 1.69
N LEU A 22 9.86 4.52 1.24
CA LEU A 22 10.93 3.80 1.93
C LEU A 22 12.30 4.50 1.83
N ARG A 23 12.51 5.34 0.82
CA ARG A 23 13.74 6.12 0.68
C ARG A 23 13.95 7.07 1.84
N GLN A 24 12.87 7.65 2.38
CA GLN A 24 12.95 8.51 3.56
C GLN A 24 13.38 7.71 4.79
N CYS A 25 13.00 6.44 4.88
CA CYS A 25 13.37 5.55 5.98
C CYS A 25 14.86 5.20 6.04
N ILE A 26 15.60 5.33 4.94
CA ILE A 26 17.06 5.07 4.92
C ILE A 26 17.91 6.33 5.08
N ILE A 27 17.30 7.52 5.17
CA ILE A 27 18.03 8.78 5.37
C ILE A 27 17.70 9.44 6.71
N ASP A 28 16.50 9.22 7.25
CA ASP A 28 16.11 9.70 8.57
C ASP A 28 16.75 8.79 9.64
N PRO A 29 17.50 9.34 10.63
CA PRO A 29 18.16 8.55 11.66
C PRO A 29 17.24 7.60 12.43
N LEU A 30 15.98 7.99 12.66
CA LEU A 30 15.06 7.21 13.50
C LEU A 30 14.62 5.89 12.82
N PRO A 31 14.06 5.89 11.59
CA PRO A 31 13.74 4.67 10.89
C PRO A 31 14.97 3.95 10.31
N TYR A 32 16.14 4.60 10.19
CA TYR A 32 17.36 3.96 9.69
C TYR A 32 17.76 2.74 10.50
N ASP A 33 17.72 2.84 11.83
CA ASP A 33 18.04 1.75 12.76
C ASP A 33 17.14 0.52 12.57
N LEU A 34 15.90 0.73 12.12
CA LEU A 34 15.00 -0.35 11.74
C LEU A 34 15.36 -0.92 10.37
N MET A 35 15.60 -0.06 9.37
CA MET A 35 15.88 -0.46 8.00
C MET A 35 17.12 -1.36 7.90
N VAL A 36 18.18 -1.09 8.68
CA VAL A 36 19.40 -1.92 8.69
C VAL A 36 19.16 -3.35 9.21
N LYS A 37 18.09 -3.58 9.99
CA LYS A 37 17.70 -4.92 10.44
C LYS A 37 17.01 -5.74 9.35
N TYR A 38 16.53 -5.10 8.29
CA TYR A 38 15.85 -5.72 7.15
C TYR A 38 16.68 -5.56 5.87
N PRO A 39 17.81 -6.29 5.72
CA PRO A 39 18.78 -6.08 4.65
C PRO A 39 18.19 -6.26 3.24
N ALA A 40 17.16 -7.10 3.08
CA ALA A 40 16.48 -7.27 1.79
C ALA A 40 15.72 -6.00 1.37
N ALA A 41 15.01 -5.36 2.31
CA ALA A 41 14.29 -4.11 2.05
C ALA A 41 15.29 -2.96 1.83
N PHE A 42 16.33 -2.89 2.66
CA PHE A 42 17.42 -1.91 2.52
C PHE A 42 18.11 -2.00 1.14
N ALA A 43 18.50 -3.21 0.72
CA ALA A 43 19.11 -3.44 -0.59
C ALA A 43 18.14 -3.15 -1.76
N TRP A 44 16.84 -3.40 -1.59
CA TRP A 44 15.83 -3.08 -2.58
C TRP A 44 15.70 -1.55 -2.80
N VAL A 45 15.73 -0.75 -1.72
CA VAL A 45 15.72 0.72 -1.84
C VAL A 45 16.96 1.21 -2.59
N HIS A 46 18.15 0.74 -2.22
CA HIS A 46 19.38 1.13 -2.91
C HIS A 46 19.44 0.68 -4.37
N ARG A 47 18.85 -0.46 -4.72
CA ARG A 47 18.72 -0.88 -6.12
C ARG A 47 17.92 0.14 -6.94
N LEU A 48 16.91 0.75 -6.36
CA LEU A 48 16.09 1.77 -7.03
C LEU A 48 16.73 3.16 -7.03
N ASP A 49 17.77 3.41 -6.22
CA ASP A 49 18.54 4.66 -6.28
C ASP A 49 19.33 4.79 -7.59
N ASP A 50 19.82 3.67 -8.13
CA ASP A 50 20.58 3.63 -9.38
C ASP A 50 20.25 2.36 -10.19
N LEU A 51 19.48 2.57 -11.27
CA LEU A 51 19.13 1.53 -12.24
C LEU A 51 20.00 1.58 -13.50
N SER A 52 21.08 2.37 -13.49
CA SER A 52 21.99 2.43 -14.63
C SER A 52 22.60 1.05 -14.92
N GLY A 53 22.63 0.67 -16.20
CA GLY A 53 23.10 -0.66 -16.62
C GLY A 53 22.17 -1.82 -16.28
N TYR A 54 20.96 -1.56 -15.79
CA TYR A 54 19.98 -2.61 -15.52
C TYR A 54 19.26 -3.05 -16.80
N GLU A 55 19.67 -4.19 -17.36
CA GLU A 55 19.07 -4.83 -18.53
C GLU A 55 17.94 -5.78 -18.10
N GLY A 56 16.87 -5.21 -17.53
CA GLY A 56 15.70 -6.00 -17.14
C GLY A 56 14.94 -6.57 -18.33
N ASP A 57 14.32 -7.73 -18.16
CA ASP A 57 13.33 -8.23 -19.11
C ASP A 57 12.00 -7.48 -18.87
N HIS A 58 11.46 -6.87 -19.93
CA HIS A 58 10.16 -6.20 -19.88
C HIS A 58 8.99 -7.18 -19.96
N ASN A 59 9.23 -8.47 -20.22
CA ASN A 59 8.25 -9.54 -20.07
C ASN A 59 8.05 -9.89 -18.59
N ASN A 60 7.55 -8.93 -17.82
CA ASN A 60 7.04 -9.21 -16.49
C ASN A 60 5.76 -10.05 -16.62
N ASN A 61 5.71 -11.19 -15.94
CA ASN A 61 4.51 -12.03 -15.84
C ASN A 61 3.38 -11.35 -15.03
N ASN A 62 3.64 -10.15 -14.47
CA ASN A 62 2.76 -9.36 -13.62
C ASN A 62 2.23 -10.16 -12.41
N GLU A 63 2.97 -11.17 -11.95
CA GLU A 63 2.65 -11.87 -10.70
C GLU A 63 3.08 -11.02 -9.51
N LEU A 64 2.24 -10.97 -8.47
CA LEU A 64 2.60 -10.21 -7.28
C LEU A 64 3.64 -10.98 -6.47
N GLY A 65 4.78 -10.35 -6.21
CA GLY A 65 5.73 -10.90 -5.24
C GLY A 65 5.17 -10.89 -3.83
N MET A 66 5.68 -11.76 -2.96
CA MET A 66 5.22 -11.85 -1.56
C MET A 66 5.25 -10.50 -0.83
N GLY A 67 6.28 -9.68 -1.07
CA GLY A 67 6.38 -8.35 -0.46
C GLY A 67 5.25 -7.41 -0.86
N ALA A 68 4.89 -7.37 -2.15
CA ALA A 68 3.75 -6.59 -2.63
C ALA A 68 2.43 -7.07 -2.03
N TYR A 69 2.30 -8.39 -1.84
CA TYR A 69 1.11 -8.98 -1.24
C TYR A 69 0.95 -8.60 0.24
N GLU A 70 2.03 -8.63 1.02
CA GLU A 70 2.02 -8.18 2.42
C GLU A 70 1.80 -6.66 2.54
N LEU A 71 2.34 -5.87 1.61
CA LEU A 71 2.04 -4.43 1.52
C LEU A 71 0.55 -4.17 1.25
N LEU A 72 -0.08 -4.93 0.35
CA LEU A 72 -1.52 -4.80 0.11
C LEU A 72 -2.35 -5.17 1.34
N LYS A 73 -1.97 -6.20 2.11
CA LYS A 73 -2.64 -6.49 3.39
C LYS A 73 -2.56 -5.31 4.35
N LEU A 74 -1.38 -4.69 4.47
CA LEU A 74 -1.20 -3.49 5.30
C LEU A 74 -2.09 -2.34 4.81
N VAL A 75 -2.17 -2.13 3.50
CA VAL A 75 -3.05 -1.13 2.88
C VAL A 75 -4.52 -1.42 3.18
N GLY A 76 -4.97 -2.67 3.08
CA GLY A 76 -6.33 -3.11 3.41
C GLY A 76 -6.68 -2.97 4.90
N ASP A 77 -5.71 -3.14 5.78
CA ASP A 77 -5.91 -3.07 7.23
C ASP A 77 -5.84 -1.66 7.81
N ILE A 78 -5.13 -0.74 7.14
CA ILE A 78 -4.83 0.60 7.65
C ILE A 78 -5.39 1.69 6.76
N TYR A 79 -4.97 1.75 5.50
CA TYR A 79 -5.17 2.92 4.66
C TYR A 79 -6.54 2.96 3.99
N LEU A 80 -6.98 1.84 3.38
CA LEU A 80 -8.29 1.76 2.72
C LEU A 80 -9.48 1.99 3.66
N PRO A 81 -9.50 1.45 4.91
CA PRO A 81 -10.57 1.76 5.86
C PRO A 81 -10.67 3.24 6.17
N PHE A 82 -9.52 3.93 6.28
CA PHE A 82 -9.49 5.37 6.45
C PHE A 82 -10.05 6.09 5.21
N LEU A 83 -9.63 5.73 3.99
CA LEU A 83 -10.12 6.37 2.76
C LEU A 83 -11.64 6.28 2.63
N VAL A 84 -12.22 5.10 2.89
CA VAL A 84 -13.67 4.86 2.84
C VAL A 84 -14.40 5.70 3.90
N ALA A 85 -13.90 5.72 5.13
CA ALA A 85 -14.50 6.52 6.19
C ALA A 85 -14.37 8.03 5.93
N ASN A 86 -13.26 8.47 5.35
CA ASN A 86 -13.03 9.87 4.98
C ASN A 86 -13.98 10.34 3.89
N GLU A 87 -14.17 9.54 2.84
CA GLU A 87 -15.15 9.83 1.79
C GLU A 87 -16.56 9.97 2.38
N ARG A 88 -16.99 9.02 3.22
CA ARG A 88 -18.29 9.06 3.89
C ARG A 88 -18.45 10.32 4.75
N ALA A 89 -17.45 10.63 5.57
CA ALA A 89 -17.49 11.80 6.45
C ALA A 89 -17.64 13.10 5.65
N ILE A 90 -16.93 13.22 4.53
CA ILE A 90 -17.04 14.36 3.61
C ILE A 90 -18.44 14.44 2.99
N GLN A 91 -18.97 13.33 2.49
CA GLN A 91 -20.30 13.27 1.87
C GLN A 91 -21.42 13.65 2.84
N ASN A 92 -21.29 13.25 4.11
CA ASN A 92 -22.27 13.50 5.15
C ASN A 92 -22.08 14.84 5.90
N GLY A 93 -21.01 15.59 5.59
CA GLY A 93 -20.66 16.81 6.34
C GLY A 93 -20.29 16.54 7.81
N GLU A 94 -19.77 15.35 8.12
CA GLU A 94 -19.31 14.98 9.46
C GLU A 94 -18.07 15.81 9.84
N LYS A 95 -17.92 16.13 11.13
CA LYS A 95 -16.76 16.90 11.64
C LYS A 95 -15.52 16.03 11.89
N GLU A 96 -15.69 14.72 11.92
CA GLU A 96 -14.65 13.76 12.28
C GLU A 96 -14.82 12.49 11.45
N VAL A 97 -13.69 11.96 10.97
CA VAL A 97 -13.57 10.62 10.41
C VAL A 97 -13.31 9.67 11.56
N VAL A 98 -14.17 8.67 11.75
CA VAL A 98 -13.98 7.60 12.73
C VAL A 98 -13.92 6.27 12.00
N CYS A 99 -12.80 5.56 12.13
CA CYS A 99 -12.65 4.23 11.56
C CYS A 99 -11.82 3.32 12.45
N SER A 100 -11.99 2.01 12.28
CA SER A 100 -11.10 1.04 12.89
C SER A 100 -9.96 0.76 11.91
N ILE A 101 -8.72 0.80 12.39
CA ILE A 101 -7.51 0.45 11.62
C ILE A 101 -6.62 -0.48 12.46
N SER A 102 -5.72 -1.19 11.79
CA SER A 102 -4.66 -1.94 12.46
C SER A 102 -3.52 -1.01 12.88
N ALA A 103 -3.01 -1.15 14.10
CA ALA A 103 -1.81 -0.45 14.55
C ALA A 103 -0.88 -1.44 15.25
N GLY A 104 0.39 -1.45 14.82
CA GLY A 104 1.44 -2.21 15.50
C GLY A 104 1.86 -1.53 16.80
N GLU A 105 2.32 -2.33 17.77
CA GLU A 105 3.11 -1.83 18.90
C GLU A 105 4.58 -2.03 18.52
N VAL A 106 5.32 -0.93 18.40
CA VAL A 106 6.78 -0.96 18.19
C VAL A 106 7.43 -0.89 19.57
N GLY A 107 8.25 -1.90 19.89
CA GLY A 107 9.05 -1.91 21.11
C GLY A 107 10.13 -0.82 21.08
N GLU A 108 10.76 -0.55 22.21
CA GLU A 108 11.88 0.42 22.30
C GLU A 108 13.07 0.04 21.40
N ASP A 109 13.18 -1.24 21.04
CA ASP A 109 14.16 -1.80 20.11
C ASP A 109 13.73 -1.73 18.64
N GLY A 110 12.57 -1.14 18.33
CA GLY A 110 12.04 -1.10 16.97
C GLY A 110 11.37 -2.41 16.52
N GLU A 111 11.32 -3.44 17.37
CA GLU A 111 10.64 -4.69 17.03
C GLU A 111 9.12 -4.49 17.02
N VAL A 112 8.45 -5.04 16.01
CA VAL A 112 6.99 -5.08 15.99
C VAL A 112 6.54 -6.18 16.96
N THR A 113 6.25 -5.78 18.20
CA THR A 113 6.00 -6.69 19.33
C THR A 113 4.61 -7.34 19.30
N LYS A 114 3.66 -6.78 18.53
CA LYS A 114 2.33 -7.38 18.30
C LYS A 114 1.86 -7.20 16.86
N LYS A 115 1.33 -8.29 16.28
CA LYS A 115 0.44 -8.20 15.08
C LYS A 115 -0.70 -7.24 15.41
N GLY A 116 -0.98 -6.34 14.48
CA GLY A 116 -1.62 -5.06 14.80
C GLY A 116 -2.93 -5.16 15.57
N LYS A 117 -3.02 -4.39 16.64
CA LYS A 117 -4.23 -4.22 17.44
C LYS A 117 -5.20 -3.35 16.65
N ARG A 118 -6.48 -3.71 16.65
CA ARG A 118 -7.52 -2.82 16.13
C ARG A 118 -7.65 -1.61 17.05
N VAL A 119 -7.34 -0.43 16.52
CA VAL A 119 -7.50 0.84 17.20
C VAL A 119 -8.58 1.67 16.52
N GLN A 120 -9.18 2.58 17.27
CA GLN A 120 -10.09 3.57 16.71
C GLN A 120 -9.30 4.79 16.28
N HIS A 121 -9.19 4.99 14.97
CA HIS A 121 -8.60 6.19 14.39
C HIS A 121 -9.64 7.30 14.30
N ARG A 122 -9.21 8.52 14.64
CA ARG A 122 -10.03 9.74 14.63
C ARG A 122 -9.21 10.90 14.07
N GLN A 123 -9.77 11.63 13.11
CA GLN A 123 -9.20 12.89 12.62
C GLN A 123 -10.26 13.74 11.91
N PRO A 124 -10.03 15.05 11.70
CA PRO A 124 -10.87 15.84 10.79
C PRO A 124 -10.90 15.27 9.37
N PRO A 125 -12.00 15.42 8.60
CA PRO A 125 -12.05 14.98 7.22
C PRO A 125 -10.99 15.65 6.34
N PHE A 126 -10.29 14.84 5.56
CA PHE A 126 -9.21 15.28 4.67
C PHE A 126 -9.72 15.33 3.23
N LYS A 127 -10.11 16.52 2.79
CA LYS A 127 -10.68 16.77 1.45
C LYS A 127 -9.81 16.28 0.29
N TYR A 128 -8.49 16.51 0.35
CA TYR A 128 -7.58 16.14 -0.75
C TYR A 128 -7.46 14.61 -0.91
N GLN A 129 -7.40 13.87 0.20
CA GLN A 129 -7.27 12.40 0.16
C GLN A 129 -8.54 11.67 -0.33
N LYS A 130 -9.68 12.37 -0.49
CA LYS A 130 -10.85 11.81 -1.17
C LYS A 130 -10.52 11.40 -2.61
N LEU A 131 -9.70 12.18 -3.30
CA LEU A 131 -9.31 11.93 -4.69
C LEU A 131 -8.59 10.59 -4.86
N CYS A 132 -7.84 10.16 -3.83
CA CYS A 132 -7.13 8.88 -3.88
C CYS A 132 -8.09 7.69 -4.07
N LEU A 133 -9.20 7.66 -3.34
CA LEU A 133 -10.18 6.57 -3.45
C LEU A 133 -10.93 6.60 -4.78
N GLU A 134 -11.26 7.80 -5.26
CA GLU A 134 -11.90 7.99 -6.57
C GLU A 134 -11.01 7.48 -7.71
N VAL A 135 -9.73 7.85 -7.71
CA VAL A 135 -8.76 7.36 -8.71
C VAL A 135 -8.63 5.84 -8.65
N LEU A 136 -8.47 5.26 -7.46
CA LEU A 136 -8.36 3.80 -7.30
C LEU A 136 -9.58 3.06 -7.84
N ARG A 137 -10.79 3.55 -7.57
CA ARG A 137 -12.04 2.98 -8.07
C ARG A 137 -12.18 3.14 -9.59
N ASN A 138 -11.78 4.29 -10.13
CA ASN A 138 -11.80 4.54 -11.57
C ASN A 138 -10.86 3.60 -12.32
N GLU A 139 -9.60 3.49 -11.89
CA GLU A 139 -8.61 2.56 -12.47
C GLU A 139 -9.11 1.12 -12.43
N PHE A 140 -9.66 0.70 -11.28
CA PHE A 140 -10.25 -0.63 -11.15
C PHE A 140 -11.46 -0.84 -12.07
N SER A 141 -12.28 0.19 -12.30
CA SER A 141 -13.45 0.10 -13.18
C SER A 141 -13.10 -0.12 -14.65
N LEU A 142 -11.93 0.34 -15.08
CA LEU A 142 -11.40 0.19 -16.43
C LEU A 142 -10.83 -1.21 -16.70
N LEU A 143 -10.63 -2.03 -15.66
CA LEU A 143 -10.19 -3.40 -15.84
C LEU A 143 -11.32 -4.28 -16.38
N GLU A 144 -10.98 -5.09 -17.38
CA GLU A 144 -11.88 -6.05 -18.03
C GLU A 144 -11.25 -7.45 -18.08
N GLY A 145 -12.05 -8.46 -18.43
CA GLY A 145 -11.57 -9.81 -18.68
C GLY A 145 -10.71 -10.42 -17.58
N LYS A 146 -9.59 -11.03 -17.98
CA LYS A 146 -8.68 -11.78 -17.08
C LYS A 146 -7.96 -10.87 -16.10
N GLU A 147 -7.66 -9.64 -16.51
CA GLU A 147 -7.01 -8.63 -15.69
C GLU A 147 -7.90 -8.23 -14.52
N ARG A 148 -9.20 -8.03 -14.77
CA ARG A 148 -10.19 -7.76 -13.72
C ARG A 148 -10.31 -8.93 -12.75
N GLU A 149 -10.44 -10.16 -13.25
CA GLU A 149 -10.51 -11.36 -12.42
C GLU A 149 -9.27 -11.51 -11.53
N LYS A 150 -8.08 -11.25 -12.08
CA LYS A 150 -6.82 -11.26 -11.33
C LYS A 150 -6.81 -10.19 -10.25
N ALA A 151 -7.21 -8.96 -10.56
CA ALA A 151 -7.28 -7.87 -9.59
C ALA A 151 -8.29 -8.17 -8.47
N GLU A 152 -9.49 -8.65 -8.80
CA GLU A 152 -10.50 -9.02 -7.81
C GLU A 152 -10.03 -10.11 -6.86
N ARG A 153 -9.34 -11.13 -7.38
CA ARG A 153 -8.74 -12.18 -6.56
C ARG A 153 -7.70 -11.61 -5.59
N VAL A 154 -6.70 -10.89 -6.11
CA VAL A 154 -5.62 -10.31 -5.27
C VAL A 154 -6.18 -9.34 -4.22
N LEU A 155 -7.07 -8.44 -4.62
CA LEU A 155 -7.71 -7.49 -3.71
C LEU A 155 -8.60 -8.21 -2.69
N GLY A 156 -9.24 -9.31 -3.07
CA GLY A 156 -10.06 -10.13 -2.17
C GLY A 156 -9.23 -10.81 -1.10
N GLU A 157 -8.15 -11.47 -1.50
CA GLU A 157 -7.27 -12.19 -0.58
C GLU A 157 -6.46 -11.25 0.35
N THR A 158 -6.28 -9.99 -0.04
CA THR A 158 -5.58 -8.96 0.76
C THR A 158 -6.51 -8.06 1.57
N GLY A 159 -7.83 -8.31 1.55
CA GLY A 159 -8.81 -7.51 2.29
C GLY A 159 -9.12 -6.14 1.69
N CYS A 160 -8.58 -5.82 0.52
CA CYS A 160 -8.74 -4.53 -0.14
C CYS A 160 -10.07 -4.39 -0.90
N LEU A 161 -10.65 -5.49 -1.38
CA LEU A 161 -11.71 -5.50 -2.40
C LEU A 161 -12.96 -4.68 -2.03
N SER A 162 -13.34 -4.64 -0.76
CA SER A 162 -14.54 -3.94 -0.28
C SER A 162 -14.48 -2.43 -0.58
N ALA A 163 -13.29 -1.84 -0.55
CA ALA A 163 -13.09 -0.42 -0.87
C ALA A 163 -13.40 -0.10 -2.34
N PHE A 164 -13.27 -1.09 -3.25
CA PHE A 164 -13.44 -0.93 -4.69
C PHE A 164 -14.86 -1.27 -5.19
N LYS A 165 -15.62 -2.09 -4.46
CA LYS A 165 -16.96 -2.55 -4.87
C LYS A 165 -18.12 -1.65 -4.41
N MET A 166 -17.88 -0.65 -3.56
CA MET A 166 -18.94 0.26 -3.12
C MET A 166 -19.16 1.39 -4.14
N THR A 167 -20.08 1.18 -5.07
CA THR A 167 -20.73 2.26 -5.81
C THR A 167 -21.93 2.72 -5.00
N THR A 168 -21.92 4.01 -4.64
CA THR A 168 -22.99 4.75 -3.97
C THR A 168 -24.35 4.36 -4.55
N LYS A 169 -25.26 3.85 -3.70
CA LYS A 169 -26.69 3.94 -4.00
C LYS A 169 -27.01 5.44 -4.07
N LEU A 170 -27.35 5.92 -5.27
CA LEU A 170 -28.09 7.16 -5.47
C LEU A 170 -29.43 7.08 -4.72
#